data_AF-A0A0G3EKZ0-F1
#
_entry.id   AF-A0A0G3EKZ0-F1
#
_cell.length_a   1.000
_cell.length_b   1.000
_cell.length_c   1.000
_cell.angle_alpha   90.00
_cell.angle_beta   90.00
_cell.angle_gamma   90.00
#
_symmetry.space_group_name_H-M   'P 1'
#
loop_
_entity.id
_entity.type
_entity.pdbx_description
1 polymer ?
#
loop_
_entity_poly.entity_id
_entity_poly.type
_entity_poly.pdbx_seq_one_letter_code
_entity_poly.pdbx_strand_id
1 'polypeptide(L)'
;MTCDCAPTHIESAAQRKMLRMALTLNAAMFVIGTLLGYWAQSTGVLADALDMLTDAIAYGLALQAASRGAAFKRHSAQYSGLVLLLLGAGIAAQALWRWYAGSQPVGPAMMAYAVVSFAVNLYVLTKLTRFRHDGVHLSASYLCTRADVLANIAVFVCGGVIVVTGAHWVDLLVGFAIALYVFKEAGEILRQARLAR
;
A
#
# COMPACT_ATOMS: atom_id res chain seq x y z
N MET A 1 -2.29 13.08 9.37
CA MET A 1 -3.32 12.12 9.79
C MET A 1 -2.61 10.81 10.00
N THR A 2 -2.47 10.47 11.27
CA THR A 2 -1.61 9.41 11.80
C THR A 2 -2.37 8.10 11.76
N CYS A 3 -1.91 7.15 10.93
CA CYS A 3 -2.18 5.74 11.17
C CYS A 3 -1.37 5.35 12.41
N ASP A 4 -1.93 5.54 13.60
CA ASP A 4 -1.39 4.85 14.77
C ASP A 4 -1.37 3.34 14.43
N CYS A 5 -0.35 2.61 14.80
CA CYS A 5 -0.30 1.14 14.91
C CYS A 5 0.06 0.80 16.36
N ALA A 6 -0.68 1.37 17.30
CA ALA A 6 -0.65 0.93 18.69
C ALA A 6 -1.09 -0.55 18.77
N PRO A 7 -0.50 -1.36 19.66
CA PRO A 7 -0.77 -2.79 19.72
C PRO A 7 -2.16 -3.04 20.29
N THR A 8 -3.14 -3.40 19.45
CA THR A 8 -4.49 -3.77 19.91
C THR A 8 -4.62 -5.27 20.17
N HIS A 9 -5.32 -5.60 21.25
CA HIS A 9 -5.84 -6.94 21.51
C HIS A 9 -6.75 -7.37 20.35
N ILE A 10 -6.37 -8.41 19.59
CA ILE A 10 -7.31 -9.06 18.67
C ILE A 10 -8.24 -9.93 19.50
N GLU A 11 -9.46 -9.45 19.74
CA GLU A 11 -10.40 -10.09 20.64
C GLU A 11 -11.12 -11.31 20.03
N SER A 12 -11.24 -11.40 18.70
CA SER A 12 -12.03 -12.46 18.05
C SER A 12 -11.29 -13.22 16.94
N ALA A 13 -11.63 -14.50 16.77
CA ALA A 13 -11.16 -15.34 15.66
C ALA A 13 -11.57 -14.78 14.28
N ALA A 14 -12.70 -14.07 14.21
CA ALA A 14 -13.20 -13.41 13.01
C ALA A 14 -12.27 -12.27 12.55
N GLN A 15 -11.79 -11.45 13.49
CA GLN A 15 -10.84 -10.36 13.20
C GLN A 15 -9.49 -10.91 12.72
N ARG A 16 -8.97 -12.00 13.32
CA ARG A 16 -7.75 -12.68 12.82
C ARG A 16 -7.92 -13.21 11.40
N LYS A 17 -9.07 -13.81 11.09
CA LYS A 17 -9.35 -14.34 9.74
C LYS A 17 -9.42 -13.21 8.72
N MET A 18 -10.02 -12.08 9.10
CA MET A 18 -10.11 -10.91 8.25
C MET A 18 -8.73 -10.29 7.97
N LEU A 19 -7.89 -10.09 8.99
CA LEU A 19 -6.54 -9.55 8.80
C LEU A 19 -5.67 -10.47 7.93
N ARG A 20 -5.79 -11.81 8.08
CA ARG A 20 -5.06 -12.75 7.21
C ARG A 20 -5.49 -12.63 5.76
N MET A 21 -6.79 -12.49 5.52
CA MET A 21 -7.32 -12.30 4.17
C MET A 21 -6.82 -10.99 3.56
N ALA A 22 -6.88 -9.88 4.30
CA ALA A 22 -6.37 -8.58 3.85
C ALA A 22 -4.86 -8.63 3.55
N LEU A 23 -4.06 -9.26 4.43
CA LEU A 23 -2.65 -9.54 4.22
C LEU A 23 -2.41 -10.29 2.90
N THR A 24 -3.11 -11.40 2.67
CA THR A 24 -2.90 -12.22 1.47
C THR A 24 -3.28 -11.51 0.18
N LEU A 25 -4.36 -10.72 0.20
CA LEU A 25 -4.82 -9.98 -0.97
C LEU A 25 -3.84 -8.87 -1.34
N ASN A 26 -3.44 -8.06 -0.36
CA ASN A 26 -2.46 -6.99 -0.55
C ASN A 26 -1.09 -7.53 -1.01
N ALA A 27 -0.61 -8.61 -0.39
CA ALA A 27 0.63 -9.25 -0.81
C ALA A 27 0.57 -9.79 -2.26
N ALA A 28 -0.56 -10.37 -2.66
CA ALA A 28 -0.75 -10.83 -4.05
C ALA A 28 -0.78 -9.64 -5.03
N MET A 29 -1.49 -8.57 -4.68
CA MET A 29 -1.58 -7.35 -5.50
C MET A 29 -0.23 -6.63 -5.62
N PHE A 30 0.61 -6.65 -4.58
CA PHE A 30 1.99 -6.15 -4.66
C PHE A 30 2.80 -6.90 -5.72
N VAL A 31 2.75 -8.23 -5.73
CA VAL A 31 3.50 -9.03 -6.72
C VAL A 31 3.00 -8.76 -8.13
N ILE A 32 1.68 -8.79 -8.34
CA ILE A 32 1.05 -8.51 -9.64
C ILE A 32 1.39 -7.10 -10.10
N GLY A 33 1.23 -6.10 -9.23
CA GLY A 33 1.47 -4.70 -9.52
C GLY A 33 2.94 -4.40 -9.80
N THR A 34 3.86 -5.03 -9.08
CA THR A 34 5.31 -4.85 -9.33
C THR A 34 5.70 -5.38 -10.70
N LEU A 35 5.25 -6.60 -11.05
CA LEU A 35 5.52 -7.19 -12.36
C LEU A 35 4.89 -6.36 -13.48
N LEU A 36 3.62 -5.97 -13.31
CA LEU A 36 2.90 -5.21 -14.30
C LEU A 36 3.45 -3.78 -14.45
N GLY A 37 3.80 -3.10 -13.36
CA GLY A 37 4.36 -1.75 -13.38
C GLY A 37 5.77 -1.71 -13.98
N TYR A 38 6.56 -2.77 -13.79
CA TYR A 38 7.83 -2.92 -14.48
C TYR A 38 7.63 -3.13 -15.99
N TRP A 39 6.75 -4.05 -16.38
CA TRP A 39 6.46 -4.34 -17.79
C TRP A 39 5.80 -3.17 -18.52
N ALA A 40 4.76 -2.58 -17.91
CA ALA A 40 4.00 -1.45 -18.43
C ALA A 40 4.75 -0.12 -18.33
N GLN A 41 5.98 -0.12 -17.82
CA GLN A 41 6.77 1.08 -17.58
C GLN A 41 6.07 2.20 -16.77
N SER A 42 5.13 1.84 -15.89
CA SER A 42 4.36 2.79 -15.08
C SER A 42 4.93 2.96 -13.68
N THR A 43 5.13 4.21 -13.28
CA THR A 43 5.56 4.63 -11.95
C THR A 43 4.38 4.65 -10.99
N GLY A 44 3.19 5.05 -11.45
CA GLY A 44 1.95 5.02 -10.66
C GLY A 44 1.61 3.61 -10.19
N VAL A 45 1.67 2.62 -11.08
CA VAL A 45 1.40 1.21 -10.74
C VAL A 45 2.45 0.65 -9.77
N LEU A 46 3.73 1.01 -9.93
CA LEU A 46 4.78 0.61 -8.98
C LEU A 46 4.57 1.23 -7.59
N ALA A 47 4.12 2.49 -7.54
CA ALA A 47 3.83 3.16 -6.28
C ALA A 47 2.61 2.55 -5.57
N ASP A 48 1.53 2.24 -6.30
CA ASP A 48 0.36 1.54 -5.75
C ASP A 48 0.73 0.13 -5.25
N ALA A 49 1.59 -0.59 -5.98
CA ALA A 49 2.09 -1.89 -5.51
C ALA A 49 2.86 -1.77 -4.18
N LEU A 50 3.71 -0.74 -4.03
CA LEU A 50 4.45 -0.51 -2.79
C LEU A 50 3.52 -0.15 -1.62
N ASP A 51 2.45 0.58 -1.88
CA ASP A 51 1.40 0.87 -0.90
C ASP A 51 0.76 -0.44 -0.40
N MET A 52 0.37 -1.34 -1.32
CA MET A 52 -0.13 -2.68 -0.99
C MET A 52 0.85 -3.49 -0.13
N LEU A 53 2.16 -3.37 -0.38
CA LEU A 53 3.16 -4.02 0.46
C LEU A 53 3.20 -3.43 1.88
N THR A 54 3.08 -2.11 1.99
CA THR A 54 3.03 -1.40 3.27
C THR A 54 1.84 -1.87 4.09
N ASP A 55 0.68 -1.96 3.47
CA ASP A 55 -0.56 -2.46 4.05
C ASP A 55 -0.44 -3.93 4.47
N ALA A 56 0.11 -4.79 3.60
CA ALA A 56 0.39 -6.18 3.92
C ALA A 56 1.28 -6.32 5.17
N ILE A 57 2.35 -5.53 5.25
CA ILE A 57 3.24 -5.52 6.41
C ILE A 57 2.48 -5.08 7.67
N ALA A 58 1.66 -4.03 7.59
CA ALA A 58 0.86 -3.55 8.72
C ALA A 58 -0.10 -4.65 9.23
N TYR A 59 -0.84 -5.32 8.35
CA TYR A 59 -1.72 -6.45 8.73
C TYR A 59 -0.93 -7.63 9.32
N GLY A 60 0.24 -7.93 8.76
CA GLY A 60 1.13 -8.98 9.25
C GLY A 60 1.64 -8.69 10.67
N LEU A 61 2.06 -7.45 10.93
CA LEU A 61 2.47 -7.00 12.26
C LEU A 61 1.30 -7.03 13.25
N ALA A 62 0.10 -6.63 12.85
CA ALA A 62 -1.09 -6.71 13.68
C ALA A 62 -1.45 -8.17 14.04
N LEU A 63 -1.33 -9.13 13.11
CA LEU A 63 -1.55 -10.56 13.39
C LEU A 63 -0.51 -11.15 14.34
N GLN A 64 0.77 -10.82 14.12
CA GLN A 64 1.84 -11.20 15.04
C GLN A 64 1.63 -10.58 16.40
N ALA A 65 1.09 -9.35 16.44
CA ALA A 65 0.82 -8.65 17.67
C ALA A 65 -0.14 -9.40 18.59
N ALA A 66 -1.05 -10.20 18.03
CA ALA A 66 -2.02 -10.96 18.78
C ALA A 66 -1.60 -12.38 19.17
N SER A 67 -0.46 -12.88 18.66
CA SER A 67 -0.04 -14.27 18.88
C SER A 67 1.30 -14.41 19.60
N ARG A 68 2.14 -13.36 19.66
CA ARG A 68 3.49 -13.42 20.24
C ARG A 68 3.84 -12.22 21.11
N GLY A 69 4.75 -12.44 22.07
CA GLY A 69 5.24 -11.45 23.03
C GLY A 69 6.02 -10.28 22.39
N ALA A 70 6.15 -9.18 23.12
CA ALA A 70 6.63 -7.89 22.63
C ALA A 70 8.04 -7.91 21.96
N ALA A 71 8.95 -8.77 22.42
CA ALA A 71 10.32 -8.85 21.89
C ALA A 71 10.40 -9.39 20.44
N PHE A 72 9.55 -10.36 20.07
CA PHE A 72 9.50 -10.88 18.70
C PHE A 72 8.85 -9.88 17.73
N LYS A 73 7.88 -9.08 18.21
CA LYS A 73 7.26 -7.99 17.43
C LYS A 73 8.29 -6.92 17.05
N ARG A 74 9.23 -6.60 17.94
CA ARG A 74 10.25 -5.57 17.72
C ARG A 74 11.16 -5.89 16.54
N HIS A 75 11.73 -7.10 16.49
CA HIS A 75 12.60 -7.51 15.38
C HIS A 75 11.84 -7.59 14.05
N SER A 76 10.64 -8.19 14.04
CA SER A 76 9.83 -8.28 12.82
C SER A 76 9.50 -6.91 12.23
N ALA A 77 9.06 -5.95 13.07
CA ALA A 77 8.74 -4.60 12.62
C ALA A 77 9.97 -3.84 12.07
N GLN A 78 11.15 -4.03 12.67
CA GLN A 78 12.39 -3.42 12.19
C GLN A 78 12.82 -3.96 10.82
N TYR A 79 12.79 -5.28 10.63
CA TYR A 79 13.12 -5.89 9.34
C TYR A 79 12.12 -5.48 8.25
N SER A 80 10.81 -5.52 8.55
CA SER A 80 9.78 -5.11 7.58
C SER A 80 9.90 -3.64 7.20
N GLY A 81 10.14 -2.74 8.17
CA GLY A 81 10.36 -1.32 7.90
C GLY A 81 11.62 -1.05 7.08
N LEU A 82 12.71 -1.80 7.32
CA LEU A 82 13.93 -1.70 6.51
C LEU A 82 13.71 -2.17 5.07
N VAL A 83 13.01 -3.29 4.88
CA VAL A 83 12.66 -3.81 3.55
C VAL A 83 11.79 -2.81 2.78
N LEU A 84 10.79 -2.21 3.44
CA LEU A 84 9.98 -1.14 2.87
C LEU A 84 10.79 0.08 2.45
N LEU A 85 11.73 0.53 3.28
CA LEU A 85 12.61 1.64 2.93
C LEU A 85 13.49 1.33 1.73
N LEU A 86 14.07 0.12 1.67
CA LEU A 86 14.92 -0.30 0.56
C LEU A 86 14.14 -0.41 -0.75
N LEU A 87 12.97 -1.06 -0.71
CA LEU A 87 12.08 -1.18 -1.87
C LEU A 87 11.55 0.18 -2.32
N GLY A 88 11.13 1.03 -1.38
CA GLY A 88 10.68 2.38 -1.67
C GLY A 88 11.77 3.26 -2.27
N ALA A 89 13.00 3.19 -1.75
CA ALA A 89 14.15 3.87 -2.34
C ALA A 89 14.46 3.37 -3.75
N GLY A 90 14.36 2.05 -3.98
CA GLY A 90 14.54 1.45 -5.31
C GLY A 90 13.52 1.95 -6.33
N ILE A 91 12.23 1.94 -5.96
CA ILE A 91 11.15 2.44 -6.84
C ILE A 91 11.27 3.95 -7.07
N ALA A 92 11.64 4.73 -6.05
CA ALA A 92 11.89 6.16 -6.19
C ALA A 92 13.08 6.46 -7.11
N ALA A 93 14.18 5.71 -6.99
CA ALA A 93 15.32 5.83 -7.89
C ALA A 93 14.94 5.47 -9.33
N GLN A 94 14.14 4.42 -9.52
CA GLN A 94 13.62 4.03 -10.84
C GLN A 94 12.69 5.08 -11.43
N ALA A 95 11.81 5.67 -10.61
CA ALA A 95 10.93 6.77 -11.01
C ALA A 95 11.75 7.98 -11.48
N LEU A 96 12.79 8.36 -10.72
CA LEU A 96 13.68 9.44 -11.08
C LEU A 96 14.46 9.12 -12.37
N TRP A 97 14.95 7.90 -12.51
CA TRP A 97 15.59 7.45 -13.75
C TRP A 97 14.65 7.55 -14.95
N ARG A 98 13.39 7.12 -14.81
CA ARG A 98 12.35 7.23 -15.86
C ARG A 98 11.98 8.68 -16.18
N TRP A 99 12.05 9.57 -15.21
CA TRP A 99 11.87 11.01 -15.44
C TRP A 99 12.92 11.55 -16.41
N TYR A 100 14.19 11.15 -16.23
CA TYR A 100 15.29 11.60 -17.10
C TYR A 100 15.39 10.83 -18.42
N ALA A 101 15.24 9.50 -18.41
CA ALA A 101 15.40 8.65 -19.59
C ALA A 101 14.17 8.62 -20.51
N GLY A 102 13.03 9.14 -20.03
CA GLY A 102 11.74 8.98 -20.67
C GLY A 102 11.15 7.60 -20.39
N SER A 103 9.83 7.54 -20.21
CA SER A 103 9.08 6.29 -20.10
C SER A 103 7.89 6.33 -21.04
N GLN A 104 7.43 5.15 -21.47
CA GLN A 104 6.21 4.98 -22.25
C GLN A 104 5.25 4.10 -21.46
N PRO A 105 4.50 4.68 -20.50
CA PRO A 105 3.56 3.92 -19.69
C PRO A 105 2.48 3.32 -20.57
N VAL A 106 2.22 2.03 -20.41
CA VAL A 106 1.16 1.33 -21.14
C VAL A 106 -0.18 1.61 -20.46
N GLY A 107 -0.84 2.70 -20.88
CA GLY A 107 -2.11 3.16 -20.31
C GLY A 107 -3.19 2.07 -20.14
N PRO A 108 -3.44 1.19 -21.13
CA PRO A 108 -4.42 0.11 -20.98
C PRO A 108 -4.08 -0.87 -19.85
N ALA A 109 -2.79 -1.16 -19.64
CA ALA A 109 -2.34 -2.04 -18.55
C ALA A 109 -2.53 -1.35 -17.19
N MET A 110 -2.24 -0.05 -17.10
CA MET A 110 -2.51 0.75 -15.90
C MET A 110 -3.99 0.75 -15.52
N MET A 111 -4.88 0.94 -16.51
CA MET A 111 -6.32 0.92 -16.29
C MET A 111 -6.81 -0.46 -15.83
N ALA A 112 -6.36 -1.53 -16.48
CA ALA A 112 -6.74 -2.90 -16.12
C ALA A 112 -6.31 -3.22 -14.68
N TYR A 113 -5.08 -2.85 -14.30
CA TYR A 113 -4.58 -3.00 -12.94
C TYR A 113 -5.40 -2.20 -11.94
N ALA A 114 -5.62 -0.91 -12.21
CA ALA A 114 -6.34 -0.02 -11.31
C ALA A 114 -7.77 -0.52 -11.03
N VAL A 115 -8.45 -1.12 -12.00
CA VAL A 115 -9.78 -1.73 -11.80
C VAL A 115 -9.69 -2.93 -10.85
N VAL A 116 -8.71 -3.81 -11.03
CA VAL A 116 -8.52 -4.99 -10.17
C VAL A 116 -8.13 -4.56 -8.76
N SER A 117 -7.17 -3.64 -8.63
CA SER A 117 -6.69 -3.09 -7.36
C SER A 117 -7.81 -2.37 -6.61
N PHE A 118 -8.60 -1.55 -7.29
CA PHE A 118 -9.81 -0.94 -6.75
C PHE A 118 -10.80 -1.99 -6.23
N ALA A 119 -11.07 -3.06 -6.97
CA ALA A 119 -12.00 -4.11 -6.55
C ALA A 119 -11.51 -4.84 -5.28
N VAL A 120 -10.21 -5.12 -5.20
CA VAL A 120 -9.59 -5.73 -4.02
C VAL A 120 -9.68 -4.80 -2.81
N ASN A 121 -9.29 -3.53 -2.96
CA ASN A 121 -9.35 -2.54 -1.89
C ASN A 121 -10.78 -2.28 -1.41
N LEU A 122 -11.75 -2.21 -2.32
CA LEU A 122 -13.15 -2.09 -1.96
C LEU A 122 -13.65 -3.33 -1.20
N TYR A 123 -13.22 -4.53 -1.60
CA TYR A 123 -13.56 -5.75 -0.89
C TYR A 123 -12.97 -5.77 0.53
N VAL A 124 -11.71 -5.37 0.70
CA VAL A 124 -11.09 -5.24 2.04
C VAL A 124 -11.83 -4.18 2.87
N LEU A 125 -12.12 -3.02 2.28
CA LEU A 125 -12.83 -1.90 2.92
C LEU A 125 -14.21 -2.34 3.44
N THR A 126 -15.01 -3.00 2.61
CA THR A 126 -16.35 -3.46 2.99
C THR A 126 -16.30 -4.46 4.13
N LYS A 127 -15.30 -5.35 4.18
CA LYS A 127 -15.12 -6.25 5.33
C LYS A 127 -14.70 -5.49 6.60
N LEU A 128 -13.88 -4.46 6.46
CA LEU A 128 -13.40 -3.62 7.56
C LEU A 128 -14.51 -2.76 8.16
N THR A 129 -15.47 -2.31 7.35
CA THR A 129 -16.63 -1.53 7.84
C THR A 129 -17.42 -2.26 8.92
N ARG A 130 -17.44 -3.60 8.88
CA ARG A 130 -18.17 -4.43 9.85
C ARG A 130 -17.60 -4.35 11.26
N PHE A 131 -16.33 -3.95 11.40
CA PHE A 131 -15.63 -3.82 12.67
C PHE A 131 -15.30 -2.36 13.00
N ARG A 132 -15.79 -1.38 12.21
CA ARG A 132 -15.40 0.05 12.33
C ARG A 132 -15.67 0.66 13.71
N HIS A 133 -16.58 0.09 14.49
CA HIS A 133 -16.98 0.59 15.80
C HIS A 133 -16.21 -0.06 16.97
N ASP A 134 -15.34 -1.05 16.70
CA ASP A 134 -14.60 -1.78 17.73
C ASP A 134 -13.30 -1.08 18.15
N GLY A 135 -13.09 0.18 17.74
CA GLY A 135 -11.97 1.01 18.20
C GLY A 135 -11.54 2.13 17.26
N VAL A 136 -10.74 3.07 17.80
CA VAL A 136 -10.20 4.25 17.09
C VAL A 136 -9.34 3.85 15.88
N HIS A 137 -8.65 2.71 15.94
CA HIS A 137 -7.83 2.14 14.85
C HIS A 137 -8.62 1.71 13.62
N LEU A 138 -9.76 1.05 13.80
CA LEU A 138 -10.55 0.55 12.67
C LEU A 138 -11.19 1.71 11.90
N SER A 139 -11.41 2.85 12.57
CA SER A 139 -11.76 4.11 11.93
C SER A 139 -10.58 4.72 11.15
N ALA A 140 -9.34 4.62 11.66
CA ALA A 140 -8.14 5.08 10.94
C ALA A 140 -7.85 4.22 9.69
N SER A 141 -7.85 2.89 9.81
CA SER A 141 -7.71 1.99 8.66
C SER A 141 -8.83 2.16 7.64
N TYR A 142 -10.07 2.47 8.07
CA TYR A 142 -11.15 2.82 7.15
C TYR A 142 -10.89 4.13 6.36
N LEU A 143 -10.26 5.12 6.98
CA LEU A 143 -9.84 6.35 6.29
C LEU A 143 -8.68 6.07 5.32
N CYS A 144 -7.74 5.21 5.71
CA CYS A 144 -6.60 4.80 4.88
C CYS A 144 -7.07 4.06 3.63
N THR A 145 -7.83 2.98 3.78
CA THR A 145 -8.32 2.20 2.63
C THR A 145 -9.23 3.02 1.71
N ARG A 146 -9.86 4.10 2.21
CA ARG A 146 -10.56 5.08 1.37
C ARG A 146 -9.59 5.93 0.51
N ALA A 147 -8.44 6.30 1.05
CA ALA A 147 -7.39 6.98 0.30
C ALA A 147 -6.82 6.07 -0.79
N ASP A 148 -6.63 4.77 -0.52
CA ASP A 148 -6.14 3.81 -1.52
C ASP A 148 -7.14 3.65 -2.68
N VAL A 149 -8.44 3.67 -2.35
CA VAL A 149 -9.51 3.68 -3.36
C VAL A 149 -9.43 4.94 -4.23
N LEU A 150 -9.15 6.11 -3.65
CA LEU A 150 -8.94 7.35 -4.40
C LEU A 150 -7.66 7.31 -5.26
N ALA A 151 -6.58 6.74 -4.74
CA ALA A 151 -5.34 6.54 -5.47
C ALA A 151 -5.56 5.65 -6.69
N ASN A 152 -6.29 4.54 -6.54
CA ASN A 152 -6.67 3.66 -7.64
C ASN A 152 -7.49 4.37 -8.73
N ILE A 153 -8.45 5.21 -8.33
CA ILE A 153 -9.20 6.03 -9.29
C ILE A 153 -8.26 7.00 -10.02
N ALA A 154 -7.31 7.63 -9.32
CA ALA A 154 -6.33 8.52 -9.92
C ALA A 154 -5.44 7.79 -10.94
N VAL A 155 -4.97 6.57 -10.63
CA VAL A 155 -4.19 5.73 -11.56
C VAL A 155 -5.03 5.32 -12.78
N PHE A 156 -6.30 4.97 -12.59
CA PHE A 156 -7.21 4.64 -13.69
C PHE A 156 -7.41 5.83 -14.64
N VAL A 157 -7.72 7.02 -14.09
CA VAL A 157 -7.89 8.25 -14.86
C VAL A 157 -6.59 8.62 -15.58
N CYS A 158 -5.45 8.48 -14.90
CA CYS A 158 -4.13 8.70 -15.48
C CYS A 158 -3.87 7.79 -16.70
N GLY A 159 -4.18 6.49 -16.58
CA GLY A 159 -4.07 5.55 -17.69
C GLY A 159 -4.93 5.97 -18.88
N GLY A 160 -6.17 6.42 -18.65
CA GLY A 160 -7.06 6.94 -19.68
C GLY A 160 -6.53 8.21 -20.35
N VAL A 161 -6.00 9.17 -19.56
CA VAL A 161 -5.37 10.39 -20.08
C VAL A 161 -4.19 10.05 -20.98
N ILE A 162 -3.35 9.10 -20.57
CA ILE A 162 -2.18 8.66 -21.36
C ILE A 162 -2.63 8.04 -22.69
N VAL A 163 -3.68 7.22 -22.70
CA VAL A 163 -4.22 6.63 -23.94
C VAL A 163 -4.72 7.71 -24.91
N VAL A 164 -5.39 8.74 -24.41
CA VAL A 164 -6.00 9.78 -25.26
C VAL A 164 -4.99 10.85 -25.71
N THR A 165 -4.09 11.26 -24.81
CA THR A 165 -3.22 12.43 -25.02
C THR A 165 -1.75 12.08 -25.27
N GLY A 166 -1.31 10.87 -24.93
CA GLY A 166 0.10 10.51 -24.90
C GLY A 166 0.92 11.22 -23.82
N ALA A 167 0.27 11.90 -22.86
CA ALA A 167 0.95 12.66 -21.82
C ALA A 167 1.56 11.76 -20.73
N HIS A 168 2.71 11.15 -21.00
CA HIS A 168 3.37 10.19 -20.11
C HIS A 168 3.83 10.79 -18.77
N TRP A 169 4.05 12.11 -18.72
CA TRP A 169 4.46 12.80 -17.49
C TRP A 169 3.39 12.75 -16.38
N VAL A 170 2.12 12.52 -16.73
CA VAL A 170 1.02 12.41 -15.76
C VAL A 170 1.20 11.20 -14.84
N ASP A 171 1.72 10.07 -15.36
CA ASP A 171 2.01 8.87 -14.57
C ASP A 171 3.09 9.13 -13.52
N LEU A 172 4.11 9.91 -13.89
CA LEU A 172 5.19 10.29 -12.97
C LEU A 172 4.66 11.17 -11.83
N LEU A 173 3.76 12.11 -12.12
CA LEU A 173 3.15 12.97 -11.10
C LEU A 173 2.30 12.16 -10.12
N VAL A 174 1.42 11.29 -10.64
CA VAL A 174 0.57 10.42 -9.81
C VAL A 174 1.42 9.45 -8.99
N GLY A 175 2.41 8.81 -9.62
CA GLY A 175 3.34 7.91 -8.92
C GLY A 175 4.15 8.61 -7.84
N PHE A 176 4.58 9.85 -8.07
CA PHE A 176 5.29 10.63 -7.05
C PHE A 176 4.38 10.99 -5.86
N ALA A 177 3.12 11.36 -6.11
CA ALA A 177 2.16 11.66 -5.06
C ALA A 177 1.88 10.44 -4.17
N ILE A 178 1.67 9.26 -4.78
CA ILE A 178 1.47 7.99 -4.06
C ILE A 178 2.75 7.61 -3.31
N ALA A 179 3.93 7.71 -3.93
CA ALA A 179 5.19 7.40 -3.27
C ALA A 179 5.43 8.26 -2.01
N LEU A 180 5.14 9.56 -2.06
CA LEU A 180 5.23 10.44 -0.89
C LEU A 180 4.30 10.01 0.25
N TYR A 181 3.09 9.55 -0.10
CA TYR A 181 2.15 8.99 0.87
C TYR A 181 2.75 7.74 1.54
N VAL A 182 3.23 6.79 0.75
CA VAL A 182 3.86 5.55 1.25
C VAL A 182 5.08 5.82 2.12
N PHE A 183 5.96 6.76 1.72
CA PHE A 183 7.15 7.12 2.52
C PHE A 183 6.77 7.65 3.90
N LYS A 184 5.69 8.43 3.97
CA LYS A 184 5.18 8.95 5.24
C LYS A 184 4.64 7.82 6.11
N GLU A 185 3.91 6.87 5.54
CA GLU A 185 3.42 5.70 6.28
C GLU A 185 4.53 4.79 6.77
N ALA A 186 5.49 4.46 5.92
CA ALA A 186 6.65 3.64 6.29
C ALA A 186 7.47 4.30 7.42
N GLY A 187 7.64 5.63 7.37
CA GLY A 187 8.28 6.39 8.44
C GLY A 187 7.54 6.31 9.77
N GLU A 188 6.21 6.31 9.72
CA GLU A 188 5.34 6.18 10.89
C GLU A 188 5.43 4.78 11.51
N ILE A 189 5.39 3.72 10.69
CA ILE A 189 5.59 2.33 11.13
C ILE A 189 6.94 2.17 11.85
N LEU A 190 8.01 2.72 11.28
CA LEU A 190 9.35 2.71 11.88
C LEU A 190 9.45 3.51 13.17
N ARG A 191 8.69 4.60 13.28
CA ARG A 191 8.64 5.43 14.49
C ARG A 191 7.96 4.66 15.62
N GLN A 192 6.83 4.04 15.35
CA GLN A 192 6.07 3.27 16.33
C GLN A 192 6.83 2.01 16.78
N ALA A 193 7.50 1.32 15.86
CA ALA A 193 8.39 0.22 16.19
C ALA A 193 9.53 0.64 17.15
N ARG A 194 10.02 1.89 17.03
CA ARG A 194 11.03 2.47 17.92
C ARG A 194 10.48 2.98 19.25
N LEU A 195 9.22 3.43 19.29
CA LEU A 195 8.55 3.96 20.48
C LEU A 195 7.99 2.86 21.40
N ALA A 196 7.70 1.67 20.88
CA ALA A 196 7.34 0.49 21.67
C ALA A 196 8.50 -0.10 22.51
N ARG A 197 9.45 0.76 22.95
CA ARG A 197 10.62 0.48 23.79
C ARG A 197 10.24 -0.01 25.18
#